data_AF-A0A179HEM4-F1
#
_entry.id   AF-A0A179HEM4-F1
#
_cell.length_a   1.000
_cell.length_b   1.000
_cell.length_c   1.000
_cell.angle_alpha   90.00
_cell.angle_beta   90.00
_cell.angle_gamma   90.00
#
_symmetry.space_group_name_H-M   'P 1'
#
loop_
_entity.id
_entity.type
_entity.pdbx_description
1 polymer ?
#
loop_
_entity_poly.entity_id
_entity_poly.type
_entity_poly.pdbx_seq_one_letter_code
_entity_poly.pdbx_strand_id
1 'polypeptide(L)'
;MASLSTASRLCLRSASVVNPAAVRAAALSTTAMRPAGGAASASYTSPFKGNESKGNKIPDFGKYMSKSSEGSNKLFSYFMVGAMGAMTAAGAKSTVQEFLVNMSASADVLAMAKVEVDLNAIPEGKNVIIKWRGKPVFIRHRTQEEIDQANKVNISSLRDPQSDDDRVKKPEWLVMLGVCTHLGCVPIGEAGDYGGWFCPCHGSHYDISGRIRKGPAPLNLEIPEYDFPEDGKLVVG
;
A
#
# COMPACT_ATOMS: atom_id res chain seq x y z
N MET A 1 10.65 25.36 9.86
CA MET A 1 10.46 26.49 8.93
C MET A 1 11.60 26.48 7.93
N ALA A 2 11.34 26.14 6.67
CA ALA A 2 12.24 26.38 5.55
C ALA A 2 11.40 26.49 4.27
N SER A 3 11.73 27.50 3.46
CA SER A 3 10.94 28.08 2.37
C SER A 3 10.94 27.21 1.11
N LEU A 4 9.76 27.00 0.54
CA LEU A 4 9.54 26.37 -0.77
C LEU A 4 9.54 27.45 -1.85
N SER A 5 10.68 27.63 -2.51
CA SER A 5 10.74 28.26 -3.83
C SER A 5 11.80 27.57 -4.66
N THR A 6 11.42 27.22 -5.89
CA THR A 6 12.26 26.81 -7.03
C THR A 6 12.40 25.30 -7.24
N ALA A 7 11.49 24.75 -8.05
CA ALA A 7 11.84 23.73 -9.04
C ALA A 7 10.85 23.81 -10.21
N SER A 8 11.29 24.45 -11.28
CA SER A 8 10.59 24.55 -12.56
C SER A 8 10.63 23.23 -13.31
N ARG A 9 9.48 22.91 -13.94
CA ARG A 9 9.34 22.44 -15.32
C ARG A 9 10.27 21.31 -15.78
N LEU A 10 9.73 20.09 -15.86
CA LEU A 10 10.00 19.20 -16.99
C LEU A 10 8.82 18.24 -17.17
N CYS A 11 8.64 17.75 -18.39
CA CYS A 11 7.62 16.79 -18.87
C CYS A 11 6.29 17.38 -19.35
N LEU A 12 6.38 18.16 -20.43
CA LEU A 12 5.32 18.27 -21.44
C LEU A 12 5.58 17.21 -22.53
N ARG A 13 4.49 16.55 -22.96
CA ARG A 13 4.32 15.65 -24.13
C ARG A 13 4.58 14.16 -23.92
N SER A 14 3.51 13.45 -23.57
CA SER A 14 2.94 12.36 -24.39
C SER A 14 1.80 11.68 -23.63
N ALA A 15 0.56 12.08 -23.89
CA ALA A 15 -0.62 11.27 -23.58
C ALA A 15 -1.73 11.62 -24.57
N SER A 16 -2.09 10.63 -25.37
CA SER A 16 -3.19 10.59 -26.31
C SER A 16 -4.51 10.98 -25.64
N VAL A 17 -5.28 11.82 -26.31
CA VAL A 17 -6.64 12.18 -25.94
C VAL A 17 -7.53 10.95 -26.14
N VAL A 18 -7.75 10.19 -25.07
CA VAL A 18 -8.90 9.27 -24.96
C VAL A 18 -9.89 9.97 -24.07
N ASN A 19 -11.00 10.39 -24.67
CA ASN A 19 -12.09 11.10 -24.01
C ASN A 19 -12.82 10.10 -23.09
N PRO A 20 -12.70 10.16 -21.75
CA PRO A 20 -13.55 9.33 -20.91
C PRO A 20 -14.94 9.96 -20.98
N ALA A 21 -15.93 9.17 -21.40
CA ALA A 21 -17.33 9.55 -21.30
C ALA A 21 -17.59 10.06 -19.88
N ALA A 22 -17.87 11.35 -19.75
CA ALA A 22 -18.17 11.98 -18.49
C ALA A 22 -19.39 11.28 -17.89
N VAL A 23 -19.16 10.44 -16.87
CA VAL A 23 -20.22 10.02 -15.96
C VAL A 23 -20.68 11.29 -15.28
N ARG A 24 -21.80 11.83 -15.76
CA ARG A 24 -22.48 12.96 -15.15
C ARG A 24 -22.89 12.51 -13.75
N ALA A 25 -22.12 12.91 -12.74
CA ALA A 25 -22.60 12.96 -11.37
C ALA A 25 -23.74 13.98 -11.35
N ALA A 26 -24.98 13.49 -11.51
CA ALA A 26 -26.17 14.27 -11.31
C ALA A 26 -26.27 14.59 -9.81
N ALA A 27 -25.66 15.69 -9.40
CA ALA A 27 -26.06 16.32 -8.15
C ALA A 27 -27.54 16.69 -8.31
N LEU A 28 -28.42 16.01 -7.56
CA LEU A 28 -29.81 16.43 -7.40
C LEU A 28 -29.83 17.76 -6.63
N SER A 29 -29.54 18.84 -7.35
CA SER A 29 -29.80 20.20 -6.93
C SER A 29 -31.21 20.55 -7.38
N THR A 30 -32.15 20.60 -6.44
CA THR A 30 -33.55 20.98 -6.70
C THR A 30 -33.76 22.49 -6.81
N THR A 31 -32.70 23.29 -6.83
CA THR A 31 -32.79 24.72 -7.06
C THR A 31 -32.70 25.04 -8.54
N ALA A 32 -33.87 25.25 -9.16
CA ALA A 32 -33.98 25.79 -10.50
C ALA A 32 -33.26 27.15 -10.60
N MET A 33 -32.22 27.21 -11.43
CA MET A 33 -31.53 28.44 -11.82
C MET A 33 -32.51 29.31 -12.62
N ARG A 34 -32.96 30.44 -12.04
CA ARG A 34 -33.86 31.39 -12.71
C ARG A 34 -33.02 32.44 -13.44
N PRO A 35 -33.25 32.72 -14.73
CA PRO A 35 -32.45 33.70 -15.45
C PRO A 35 -32.76 35.11 -14.93
N ALA A 36 -31.70 35.90 -14.71
CA ALA A 36 -31.81 37.31 -14.39
C ALA A 36 -32.13 38.09 -15.68
N GLY A 37 -33.37 38.54 -15.80
CA GLY A 37 -33.79 39.37 -16.93
C GLY A 37 -35.25 39.15 -17.28
N GLY A 38 -36.10 40.10 -16.89
CA GLY A 38 -37.52 40.10 -17.21
C GLY A 38 -38.38 40.10 -15.95
N ALA A 39 -38.99 41.25 -15.67
CA ALA A 39 -40.07 41.40 -14.70
C ALA A 39 -41.27 40.56 -15.17
N ALA A 40 -41.24 39.25 -14.92
CA ALA A 40 -42.39 38.38 -15.11
C ALA A 40 -43.24 38.41 -13.85
N SER A 41 -44.19 39.34 -13.81
CA SER A 41 -45.31 39.31 -12.87
C SER A 41 -46.09 38.03 -13.10
N ALA A 42 -45.96 37.07 -12.17
CA ALA A 42 -46.79 35.88 -12.15
C ALA A 42 -48.25 36.33 -11.94
N SER A 43 -49.08 36.24 -12.98
CA SER A 43 -50.49 36.57 -12.92
C SER A 43 -51.28 35.29 -12.64
N TYR A 44 -51.86 35.23 -11.43
CA TYR A 44 -52.82 34.20 -11.01
C TYR A 44 -54.23 34.74 -11.22
N THR A 45 -55.02 34.11 -12.10
CA THR A 45 -56.43 34.46 -12.31
C THR A 45 -57.29 33.58 -11.40
N SER A 46 -57.94 34.20 -10.41
CA SER A 46 -58.86 33.49 -9.51
C SER A 46 -60.27 33.40 -10.12
N PRO A 47 -61.03 32.32 -9.87
CA PRO A 47 -62.38 32.16 -10.39
C PRO A 47 -63.46 32.91 -9.58
N PHE A 48 -63.08 33.73 -8.59
CA PHE A 48 -64.00 34.44 -7.72
C PHE A 48 -64.13 35.91 -8.15
N LYS A 49 -65.35 36.30 -8.56
CA LYS A 49 -65.67 37.65 -9.07
C LYS A 49 -65.80 38.64 -7.90
N GLY A 50 -64.69 39.26 -7.52
CA GLY A 50 -64.63 40.30 -6.49
C GLY A 50 -63.39 41.18 -6.64
N ASN A 51 -63.62 42.48 -6.86
CA ASN A 51 -62.68 43.61 -6.99
C ASN A 51 -61.18 43.27 -7.13
N GLU A 52 -60.66 43.43 -8.35
CA GLU A 52 -59.34 42.98 -8.89
C GLU A 52 -58.07 43.47 -8.16
N SER A 53 -58.18 44.22 -7.06
CA SER A 53 -57.03 44.89 -6.42
C SER A 53 -56.44 44.17 -5.21
N LYS A 54 -57.00 43.03 -4.77
CA LYS A 54 -56.53 42.30 -3.56
C LYS A 54 -55.70 41.05 -3.84
N GLY A 55 -55.63 40.56 -5.08
CA GLY A 55 -54.89 39.35 -5.43
C GLY A 55 -53.37 39.52 -5.58
N ASN A 56 -52.89 40.75 -5.85
CA ASN A 56 -51.47 41.03 -6.13
C ASN A 56 -50.71 41.66 -4.96
N LYS A 57 -51.26 41.67 -3.73
CA LYS A 57 -50.56 42.21 -2.56
C LYS A 57 -49.72 41.12 -1.89
N ILE A 58 -48.41 41.17 -2.12
CA ILE A 58 -47.44 40.32 -1.43
C ILE A 58 -47.47 40.68 0.06
N PRO A 59 -47.65 39.69 0.96
CA PRO A 59 -47.58 39.93 2.41
C PRO A 59 -46.23 40.52 2.82
N ASP A 60 -46.20 41.29 3.91
CA ASP A 60 -44.95 41.87 4.42
C ASP A 60 -44.08 40.78 5.07
N PHE A 61 -42.90 40.55 4.48
CA PHE A 61 -41.89 39.63 4.98
C PHE A 61 -40.70 40.33 5.63
N GLY A 62 -40.81 41.64 5.94
CA GLY A 62 -39.71 42.44 6.50
C GLY A 62 -39.09 41.84 7.77
N LYS A 63 -39.87 41.11 8.58
CA LYS A 63 -39.39 40.37 9.77
C LYS A 63 -38.41 39.22 9.42
N TYR A 64 -38.54 38.64 8.22
CA TYR A 64 -37.78 37.47 7.76
C TYR A 64 -36.68 37.84 6.76
N MET A 65 -36.66 39.06 6.25
CA MET A 65 -35.62 39.52 5.34
C MET A 65 -34.32 39.81 6.09
N SER A 66 -33.21 39.29 5.56
CA SER A 66 -31.89 39.65 6.05
C SER A 66 -31.62 41.13 5.82
N LYS A 67 -31.04 41.80 6.82
CA LYS A 67 -30.57 43.20 6.73
C LYS A 67 -29.18 43.31 6.10
N SER A 68 -28.48 42.18 5.92
CA SER A 68 -27.11 42.12 5.41
C SER A 68 -27.08 41.95 3.88
N SER A 69 -25.95 42.27 3.25
CA SER A 69 -25.80 42.13 1.80
C SER A 69 -25.94 40.68 1.35
N GLU A 70 -26.55 40.47 0.19
CA GLU A 70 -26.78 39.14 -0.38
C GLU A 70 -25.52 38.28 -0.43
N GLY A 71 -24.38 38.88 -0.80
CA GLY A 71 -23.08 38.20 -0.84
C GLY A 71 -22.62 37.68 0.53
N SER A 72 -22.80 38.48 1.59
CA SER A 72 -22.42 38.07 2.96
C SER A 72 -23.28 36.92 3.49
N ASN A 73 -24.59 36.95 3.22
CA ASN A 73 -25.50 35.87 3.61
C ASN A 73 -25.15 34.57 2.87
N LYS A 74 -24.90 34.64 1.56
CA LYS A 74 -24.49 33.48 0.76
C LYS A 74 -23.16 32.90 1.22
N LEU A 75 -22.17 33.74 1.50
CA LEU A 75 -20.87 33.29 1.99
C LEU A 75 -21.01 32.60 3.35
N PHE A 76 -21.80 33.15 4.27
CA PHE A 76 -22.07 32.52 5.56
C PHE A 76 -22.78 31.17 5.40
N SER A 77 -23.80 31.10 4.54
CA SER A 77 -24.50 29.84 4.25
C SER A 77 -23.57 28.79 3.64
N TYR A 78 -22.74 29.16 2.65
CA TYR A 78 -21.77 28.24 2.05
C TYR A 78 -20.67 27.84 3.02
N PHE A 79 -20.23 28.74 3.89
CA PHE A 79 -19.26 28.42 4.93
C PHE A 79 -19.84 27.37 5.89
N MET A 80 -21.08 27.53 6.36
CA MET A 80 -21.72 26.55 7.25
C MET A 80 -21.92 25.19 6.58
N VAL A 81 -22.38 25.16 5.32
CA VAL A 81 -22.51 23.92 4.55
C VAL A 81 -21.16 23.27 4.26
N GLY A 82 -20.15 24.07 3.90
CA GLY A 82 -18.79 23.60 3.64
C GLY A 82 -18.12 23.04 4.89
N ALA A 83 -18.28 23.70 6.04
CA ALA A 83 -17.76 23.23 7.33
C ALA A 83 -18.42 21.92 7.75
N MET A 84 -19.76 21.81 7.62
CA MET A 84 -20.47 20.56 7.87
C MET A 84 -20.00 19.45 6.91
N GLY A 85 -19.89 19.76 5.61
CA GLY A 85 -19.41 18.81 4.61
C GLY A 85 -17.98 18.31 4.89
N ALA A 86 -17.09 19.18 5.34
CA ALA A 86 -15.73 18.80 5.74
C ALA A 86 -15.73 17.85 6.95
N MET A 87 -16.55 18.12 7.97
CA MET A 87 -16.68 17.23 9.13
C MET A 87 -17.28 15.87 8.75
N THR A 88 -18.32 15.85 7.90
CA THR A 88 -18.90 14.61 7.40
C THR A 88 -17.91 13.80 6.57
N ALA A 89 -17.12 14.46 5.71
CA ALA A 89 -16.09 13.80 4.91
C ALA A 89 -14.98 13.20 5.80
N ALA A 90 -14.57 13.91 6.84
CA ALA A 90 -13.60 13.40 7.82
C ALA A 90 -14.17 12.19 8.58
N GLY A 91 -15.43 12.26 9.04
CA GLY A 91 -16.10 11.14 9.69
C GLY A 91 -16.21 9.90 8.78
N ALA A 92 -16.64 10.09 7.53
CA ALA A 92 -16.73 9.02 6.54
C ALA A 92 -15.37 8.37 6.27
N LYS A 93 -14.30 9.18 6.15
CA LYS A 93 -12.93 8.67 5.99
C LYS A 93 -12.53 7.81 7.19
N SER A 94 -12.73 8.29 8.41
CA SER A 94 -12.38 7.53 9.62
C SER A 94 -13.14 6.21 9.69
N THR A 95 -14.44 6.21 9.39
CA THR A 95 -15.24 4.97 9.38
C THR A 95 -14.72 3.96 8.35
N VAL A 96 -14.45 4.39 7.11
CA VAL A 96 -13.90 3.48 6.08
C VAL A 96 -12.51 2.97 6.48
N GLN A 97 -11.68 3.84 7.05
CA GLN A 97 -10.34 3.47 7.50
C GLN A 97 -10.37 2.41 8.61
N GLU A 98 -11.26 2.55 9.59
CA GLU A 98 -11.45 1.56 10.67
C GLU A 98 -11.80 0.17 10.11
N PHE A 99 -12.73 0.09 9.15
CA PHE A 99 -13.07 -1.19 8.50
C PHE A 99 -11.88 -1.80 7.73
N LEU A 100 -11.08 -0.97 7.05
CA LEU A 100 -9.89 -1.43 6.35
C LEU A 100 -8.80 -1.92 7.31
N VAL A 101 -8.56 -1.20 8.41
CA VAL A 101 -7.57 -1.60 9.43
C VAL A 101 -8.03 -2.87 10.15
N ASN A 102 -9.33 -3.04 10.39
CA ASN A 102 -9.89 -4.26 10.97
C ASN A 102 -9.69 -5.51 10.07
N MET A 103 -9.59 -5.32 8.76
CA MET A 103 -9.26 -6.40 7.80
C MET A 103 -7.75 -6.52 7.53
N SER A 104 -6.93 -5.63 8.10
CA SER A 104 -5.46 -5.67 7.95
C SER A 104 -4.83 -6.65 8.96
N ALA A 105 -3.50 -6.80 8.92
CA ALA A 105 -2.79 -7.72 9.81
C ALA A 105 -3.05 -7.38 11.30
N SER A 106 -3.48 -8.38 12.08
CA SER A 106 -3.77 -8.21 13.50
C SER A 106 -2.50 -8.07 14.34
N ALA A 107 -2.62 -7.48 15.54
CA ALA A 107 -1.50 -7.23 16.45
C ALA A 107 -0.72 -8.51 16.84
N ASP A 108 -1.39 -9.66 16.95
CA ASP A 108 -0.75 -10.95 17.23
C ASP A 108 0.16 -11.41 16.08
N VAL A 109 -0.27 -11.22 14.82
CA VAL A 109 0.57 -11.52 13.65
C VAL A 109 1.77 -10.57 13.56
N LEU A 110 1.59 -9.31 13.98
CA LEU A 110 2.69 -8.33 14.07
C LEU A 110 3.64 -8.61 15.25
N ALA A 111 3.15 -9.21 16.34
CA ALA A 111 4.01 -9.63 17.46
C ALA A 111 4.94 -10.77 17.04
N MET A 112 4.49 -11.65 16.13
CA MET A 112 5.32 -12.68 15.50
C MET A 112 6.29 -12.14 14.42
N ALA A 113 6.47 -10.81 14.33
CA ALA A 113 7.37 -10.20 13.34
C ALA A 113 8.85 -10.47 13.62
N LYS A 114 9.22 -10.74 14.87
CA LYS A 114 10.60 -11.06 15.26
C LYS A 114 10.65 -12.44 15.87
N VAL A 115 11.53 -13.29 15.34
CA VAL A 115 11.77 -14.63 15.88
C VAL A 115 13.21 -14.70 16.36
N GLU A 116 13.36 -15.05 17.62
CA GLU A 116 14.66 -15.32 18.24
C GLU A 116 14.98 -16.80 18.11
N VAL A 117 16.19 -17.12 17.65
CA VAL A 117 16.69 -18.48 17.50
C VAL A 117 18.00 -18.60 18.27
N ASP A 118 18.10 -19.64 19.10
CA ASP A 118 19.34 -20.00 19.77
C ASP A 118 20.26 -20.72 18.80
N LEU A 119 21.43 -20.13 18.56
CA LEU A 119 22.45 -20.65 17.66
C LEU A 119 23.18 -21.87 18.25
N ASN A 120 23.26 -21.96 19.59
CA ASN A 120 23.95 -23.06 20.27
C ASN A 120 23.23 -24.41 20.10
N ALA A 121 21.93 -24.38 19.79
CA ALA A 121 21.13 -25.57 19.54
C ALA A 121 21.40 -26.18 18.14
N ILE A 122 22.10 -25.46 17.25
CA ILE A 122 22.30 -25.86 15.86
C ILE A 122 23.74 -26.40 15.66
N PRO A 123 23.92 -27.72 15.52
CA PRO A 123 25.23 -28.29 15.23
C PRO A 123 25.71 -27.91 13.82
N GLU A 124 27.02 -27.85 13.65
CA GLU A 124 27.67 -27.63 12.35
C GLU A 124 27.22 -28.66 11.30
N GLY A 125 27.00 -28.18 10.08
CA GLY A 125 26.58 -29.00 8.94
C GLY A 125 25.09 -29.39 8.93
N LYS A 126 24.27 -28.89 9.86
CA LYS A 126 22.82 -29.12 9.87
C LYS A 126 22.01 -27.88 9.52
N ASN A 127 20.83 -28.14 8.95
CA ASN A 127 19.86 -27.15 8.48
C ASN A 127 18.67 -27.22 9.42
N VAL A 128 18.29 -26.08 9.98
CA VAL A 128 17.06 -25.91 10.75
C VAL A 128 16.08 -25.09 9.92
N ILE A 129 14.82 -25.50 9.94
CA ILE A 129 13.72 -24.81 9.29
C ILE A 129 12.83 -24.25 10.38
N ILE A 130 12.76 -22.93 10.49
CA ILE A 130 11.82 -22.25 11.37
C ILE A 130 10.73 -21.57 10.55
N LYS A 131 9.60 -21.25 11.17
CA LYS A 131 8.50 -20.51 10.53
C LYS A 131 8.56 -19.05 10.99
N TRP A 132 8.70 -18.12 10.05
CA TRP A 132 8.69 -16.67 10.29
C TRP A 132 7.72 -15.98 9.32
N ARG A 133 6.77 -15.18 9.83
CA ARG A 133 5.71 -14.52 9.03
C ARG A 133 4.96 -15.46 8.07
N GLY A 134 4.80 -16.72 8.47
CA GLY A 134 4.16 -17.76 7.64
C GLY A 134 5.05 -18.36 6.55
N LYS A 135 6.27 -17.84 6.35
CA LYS A 135 7.27 -18.36 5.41
C LYS A 135 8.29 -19.23 6.15
N PRO A 136 8.82 -20.29 5.54
CA PRO A 136 9.95 -21.02 6.12
C PRO A 136 11.22 -20.17 6.00
N VAL A 137 12.01 -20.11 7.06
CA VAL A 137 13.39 -19.57 7.05
C VAL A 137 14.33 -20.75 7.28
N PHE A 138 15.31 -20.87 6.40
CA PHE A 138 16.38 -21.84 6.50
C PHE A 138 17.56 -21.20 7.20
N ILE A 139 17.99 -21.85 8.27
CA ILE A 139 19.19 -21.50 9.03
C ILE A 139 20.12 -22.70 8.92
N ARG A 140 21.28 -22.51 8.28
CA ARG A 140 22.31 -23.54 8.19
C ARG A 140 23.58 -23.05 8.87
N HIS A 141 24.12 -23.88 9.76
CA HIS A 141 25.47 -23.72 10.27
C HIS A 141 26.43 -24.38 9.28
N ARG A 142 27.13 -23.58 8.48
CA ARG A 142 27.99 -24.05 7.39
C ARG A 142 29.35 -24.49 7.92
N THR A 143 29.92 -25.52 7.31
CA THR A 143 31.31 -25.92 7.55
C THR A 143 32.27 -25.03 6.77
N GLN A 144 33.55 -25.02 7.14
CA GLN A 144 34.56 -24.27 6.39
C GLN A 144 34.67 -24.72 4.93
N GLU A 145 34.50 -26.01 4.68
CA GLU A 145 34.53 -26.59 3.33
C GLU A 145 33.39 -26.04 2.45
N GLU A 146 32.20 -25.85 3.03
CA GLU A 146 31.03 -25.29 2.36
C GLU A 146 31.19 -23.80 2.04
N ILE A 147 31.80 -23.04 2.96
CA ILE A 147 32.12 -21.63 2.77
C ILE A 147 33.12 -21.49 1.60
N ASP A 148 34.17 -22.30 1.61
CA ASP A 148 35.16 -22.31 0.54
C ASP A 148 34.54 -22.72 -0.80
N GLN A 149 33.61 -23.68 -0.80
CA GLN A 149 32.88 -24.09 -1.99
C GLN A 149 32.00 -22.96 -2.54
N ALA A 150 31.30 -22.22 -1.66
CA ALA A 150 30.47 -21.09 -2.03
C ALA A 150 31.29 -19.98 -2.71
N ASN A 151 32.48 -19.70 -2.18
CA ASN A 151 33.39 -18.65 -2.64
C ASN A 151 34.17 -19.01 -3.92
N LYS A 152 34.41 -20.31 -4.15
CA LYS A 152 35.05 -20.79 -5.40
C LYS A 152 34.16 -20.71 -6.63
N VAL A 153 32.87 -20.46 -6.48
CA VAL A 153 31.94 -20.34 -7.61
C VAL A 153 32.21 -19.08 -8.42
N ASN A 154 32.38 -19.25 -9.74
CA ASN A 154 32.49 -18.12 -10.65
C ASN A 154 31.16 -17.32 -10.72
N ILE A 155 31.20 -16.09 -10.22
CA ILE A 155 30.02 -15.22 -10.06
C ILE A 155 29.36 -14.87 -11.40
N SER A 156 30.14 -14.70 -12.47
CA SER A 156 29.62 -14.37 -13.81
C SER A 156 28.87 -15.50 -14.49
N SER A 157 29.06 -16.75 -14.03
CA SER A 157 28.32 -17.91 -14.55
C SER A 157 26.92 -18.05 -13.96
N LEU A 158 26.63 -17.30 -12.89
CA LEU A 158 25.34 -17.32 -12.21
C LEU A 158 24.32 -16.49 -12.98
N ARG A 159 23.07 -16.94 -12.94
CA ARG A 159 21.94 -16.18 -13.51
C ARG A 159 21.71 -14.87 -12.77
N ASP A 160 21.87 -14.90 -11.45
CA ASP A 160 21.77 -13.75 -10.55
C ASP A 160 23.13 -13.60 -9.83
N PRO A 161 24.04 -12.76 -10.38
CA PRO A 161 25.41 -12.62 -9.89
C PRO A 161 25.45 -11.99 -8.50
N GLN A 162 25.72 -12.81 -7.49
CA GLN A 162 25.87 -12.36 -6.10
C GLN A 162 27.00 -13.13 -5.41
N SER A 163 27.88 -12.40 -4.72
CA SER A 163 28.92 -12.99 -3.88
C SER A 163 28.31 -13.60 -2.61
N ASP A 164 29.04 -14.48 -1.92
CA ASP A 164 28.57 -15.03 -0.64
C ASP A 164 28.62 -13.97 0.47
N ASP A 165 29.68 -13.15 0.48
CA ASP A 165 29.90 -12.08 1.46
C ASP A 165 28.77 -11.03 1.45
N ASP A 166 28.14 -10.78 0.30
CA ASP A 166 26.98 -9.88 0.20
C ASP A 166 25.68 -10.50 0.75
N ARG A 167 25.65 -11.82 0.93
CA ARG A 167 24.45 -12.58 1.36
C ARG A 167 24.46 -12.88 2.85
N VAL A 168 25.64 -13.02 3.44
CA VAL A 168 25.81 -13.41 4.85
C VAL A 168 26.57 -12.35 5.62
N LYS A 169 26.14 -12.06 6.84
CA LYS A 169 26.89 -11.18 7.75
C LYS A 169 28.06 -11.91 8.42
N LYS A 170 27.85 -13.19 8.72
CA LYS A 170 28.82 -14.11 9.32
C LYS A 170 28.89 -15.37 8.46
N PRO A 171 30.05 -15.74 7.90
CA PRO A 171 30.14 -16.79 6.88
C PRO A 171 29.73 -18.18 7.39
N GLU A 172 29.85 -18.45 8.69
CA GLU A 172 29.40 -19.68 9.31
C GLU A 172 27.86 -19.81 9.37
N TRP A 173 27.13 -18.69 9.35
CA TRP A 173 25.66 -18.67 9.46
C TRP A 173 25.02 -18.23 8.14
N LEU A 174 24.39 -19.19 7.46
CA LEU A 174 23.51 -18.89 6.33
C LEU A 174 22.06 -18.81 6.81
N VAL A 175 21.47 -17.62 6.68
CA VAL A 175 20.07 -17.34 7.01
C VAL A 175 19.37 -16.88 5.74
N MET A 176 18.36 -17.62 5.29
CA MET A 176 17.63 -17.28 4.07
C MET A 176 16.18 -17.73 4.10
N LEU A 177 15.33 -17.11 3.29
CA LEU A 177 13.94 -17.52 3.12
C LEU A 177 13.87 -18.78 2.25
N GLY A 178 13.21 -19.82 2.77
CA GLY A 178 12.94 -21.08 2.07
C GLY A 178 11.80 -20.99 1.07
N VAL A 179 11.67 -19.85 0.38
CA VAL A 179 10.61 -19.58 -0.60
C VAL A 179 11.24 -19.49 -1.97
N CYS A 180 10.97 -20.49 -2.81
CA CYS A 180 11.47 -20.55 -4.18
C CYS A 180 10.96 -19.33 -4.97
N THR A 181 11.88 -18.59 -5.58
CA THR A 181 11.60 -17.39 -6.39
C THR A 181 10.86 -17.66 -7.71
N HIS A 182 10.57 -18.92 -8.04
CA HIS A 182 9.71 -19.27 -9.16
C HIS A 182 8.24 -18.99 -8.83
N LEU A 183 7.66 -19.77 -7.90
CA LEU A 183 6.24 -19.73 -7.54
C LEU A 183 5.99 -19.93 -6.03
N GLY A 184 7.03 -19.82 -5.20
CA GLY A 184 6.89 -19.86 -3.74
C GLY A 184 6.88 -21.24 -3.08
N CYS A 185 7.18 -22.32 -3.81
CA CYS A 185 7.38 -23.65 -3.22
C CYS A 185 8.54 -23.67 -2.21
N VAL A 186 8.53 -24.64 -1.30
CA VAL A 186 9.60 -24.84 -0.31
C VAL A 186 10.67 -25.77 -0.88
N PRO A 187 11.92 -25.32 -1.06
CA PRO A 187 13.02 -26.19 -1.46
C PRO A 187 13.39 -27.19 -0.35
N ILE A 188 13.79 -28.40 -0.73
CA ILE A 188 14.28 -29.44 0.17
C ILE A 188 15.78 -29.22 0.37
N GLY A 189 16.25 -29.23 1.61
CA GLY A 189 17.68 -29.10 1.94
C GLY A 189 18.48 -30.37 1.69
N GLU A 190 19.80 -30.22 1.53
CA GLU A 190 20.75 -31.32 1.25
C GLU A 190 20.36 -32.15 0.02
N ALA A 191 19.75 -31.48 -0.97
CA ALA A 191 19.22 -32.11 -2.17
C ALA A 191 19.59 -31.32 -3.44
N GLY A 192 19.65 -32.05 -4.56
CA GLY A 192 19.96 -31.51 -5.88
C GLY A 192 21.44 -31.50 -6.24
N ASP A 193 21.70 -31.22 -7.51
CA ASP A 193 23.01 -31.34 -8.17
C ASP A 193 24.14 -30.46 -7.60
N TYR A 194 23.84 -29.46 -6.76
CA TYR A 194 24.81 -28.46 -6.27
C TYR A 194 25.02 -28.46 -4.75
N GLY A 195 24.59 -29.53 -4.06
CA GLY A 195 24.84 -29.70 -2.62
C GLY A 195 24.14 -28.69 -1.71
N GLY A 196 23.14 -27.97 -2.21
CA GLY A 196 22.36 -26.98 -1.46
C GLY A 196 20.91 -27.40 -1.31
N TRP A 197 20.04 -26.78 -2.11
CA TRP A 197 18.59 -27.00 -2.05
C TRP A 197 17.99 -27.35 -3.41
N PHE A 198 16.96 -28.19 -3.38
CA PHE A 198 16.22 -28.60 -4.58
C PHE A 198 14.72 -28.30 -4.43
N CYS A 199 14.16 -27.58 -5.38
CA CYS A 199 12.73 -27.31 -5.44
C CYS A 199 12.04 -28.32 -6.38
N PRO A 200 11.25 -29.27 -5.84
CA PRO A 200 10.66 -30.37 -6.62
C PRO A 200 9.54 -29.90 -7.57
N CYS A 201 9.00 -28.70 -7.40
CA CYS A 201 7.87 -28.23 -8.19
C CYS A 201 8.17 -28.12 -9.69
N HIS A 202 9.33 -27.55 -10.04
CA HIS A 202 9.76 -27.35 -11.44
C HIS A 202 11.26 -27.59 -11.64
N GLY A 203 11.91 -28.26 -10.68
CA GLY A 203 13.32 -28.63 -10.77
C GLY A 203 14.30 -27.46 -10.66
N SER A 204 14.04 -26.48 -9.79
CA SER A 204 15.02 -25.43 -9.50
C SER A 204 16.08 -25.93 -8.52
N HIS A 205 17.36 -25.79 -8.85
CA HIS A 205 18.47 -26.18 -7.99
C HIS A 205 19.21 -24.94 -7.49
N TYR A 206 19.44 -24.91 -6.18
CA TYR A 206 20.17 -23.86 -5.49
C TYR A 206 21.47 -24.43 -4.91
N ASP A 207 22.53 -23.63 -4.95
CA ASP A 207 23.81 -23.99 -4.33
C ASP A 207 23.79 -23.79 -2.80
N ILE A 208 24.93 -24.06 -2.15
CA ILE A 208 25.08 -23.95 -0.68
C ILE A 208 24.93 -22.52 -0.14
N SER A 209 24.94 -21.49 -0.99
CA SER A 209 24.66 -20.08 -0.65
C SER A 209 23.20 -19.70 -0.94
N GLY A 210 22.40 -20.63 -1.44
CA GLY A 210 21.01 -20.40 -1.86
C GLY A 210 20.89 -19.68 -3.20
N ARG A 211 21.93 -19.72 -4.04
CA ARG A 211 21.93 -19.06 -5.35
C ARG A 211 21.41 -20.00 -6.44
N ILE A 212 20.62 -19.48 -7.36
CA ILE A 212 20.00 -20.27 -8.42
C ILE A 212 21.05 -20.71 -9.45
N ARG A 213 21.12 -22.03 -9.70
CA ARG A 213 22.03 -22.63 -10.68
C ARG A 213 21.33 -23.19 -11.91
N LYS A 214 20.18 -23.82 -11.69
CA LYS A 214 19.43 -24.56 -12.72
C LYS A 214 17.92 -24.46 -12.46
N GLY A 215 17.12 -24.53 -13.52
CA GLY A 215 15.66 -24.50 -13.46
C GLY A 215 15.05 -23.14 -13.85
N PRO A 216 13.72 -22.98 -13.69
CA PRO A 216 13.00 -21.79 -14.14
C PRO A 216 13.03 -20.61 -13.16
N ALA A 217 13.53 -20.79 -11.92
CA ALA A 217 13.62 -19.69 -10.96
C ALA A 217 14.51 -18.55 -11.51
N PRO A 218 14.06 -17.29 -11.45
CA PRO A 218 14.80 -16.16 -12.02
C PRO A 218 15.90 -15.63 -11.08
N LEU A 219 15.69 -15.72 -9.77
CA LEU A 219 16.51 -15.05 -8.74
C LEU A 219 17.01 -16.02 -7.67
N ASN A 220 18.05 -15.62 -6.93
CA ASN A 220 18.54 -16.32 -5.75
C ASN A 220 17.50 -16.33 -4.60
N LEU A 221 17.65 -17.21 -3.61
CA LEU A 221 16.80 -17.17 -2.42
C LEU A 221 17.03 -15.87 -1.65
N GLU A 222 15.94 -15.26 -1.21
CA GLU A 222 15.93 -13.98 -0.50
C GLU A 222 16.55 -14.13 0.90
N ILE A 223 17.37 -13.17 1.30
CA ILE A 223 17.94 -13.10 2.65
C ILE A 223 17.03 -12.20 3.49
N PRO A 224 16.40 -12.70 4.59
CA PRO A 224 15.60 -11.84 5.45
C PRO A 224 16.50 -10.85 6.19
N GLU A 225 15.92 -9.78 6.74
CA GLU A 225 16.64 -8.94 7.69
C GLU A 225 16.83 -9.73 9.00
N TYR A 226 18.07 -9.87 9.44
CA TYR A 226 18.40 -10.53 10.69
C TYR A 226 19.56 -9.83 11.38
N ASP A 227 19.67 -9.97 12.70
CA ASP A 227 20.76 -9.39 13.48
C ASP A 227 21.25 -10.35 14.58
N PHE A 228 22.47 -10.10 15.05
CA PHE A 228 23.11 -10.85 16.14
C PHE A 228 23.28 -9.94 17.36
N PRO A 229 22.23 -9.72 18.17
CA PRO A 229 22.29 -8.79 19.29
C PRO A 229 23.18 -9.26 20.44
N GLU A 230 23.25 -10.57 20.67
CA GLU A 230 24.05 -11.21 21.72
C GLU A 230 24.74 -12.46 21.15
N ASP A 231 25.85 -12.87 21.76
CA ASP A 231 26.51 -14.12 21.39
C ASP A 231 25.58 -15.32 21.63
N GLY A 232 25.34 -16.10 20.58
CA GLY A 232 24.46 -17.26 20.61
C GLY A 232 22.99 -16.99 20.28
N LYS A 233 22.58 -15.74 20.03
CA LYS A 233 21.20 -15.43 19.61
C LYS A 233 21.15 -14.81 18.22
N LEU A 234 20.21 -15.28 17.41
CA LEU A 234 19.87 -14.74 16.10
C LEU A 234 18.44 -14.21 16.16
N VAL A 235 18.25 -12.95 15.78
CA VAL A 235 16.91 -12.35 15.65
C VAL A 235 16.62 -12.14 14.18
N VAL A 236 15.52 -12.72 13.69
CA VAL A 236 15.05 -12.55 12.31
C VAL A 236 13.83 -11.62 12.31
N GLY A 237 13.94 -10.47 11.64
CA GLY A 237 12.88 -9.46 11.44
C GLY A 237 13.06 -8.12 12.14
#